data_AF-A0A0E9LU90-F1
#
_entry.id   AF-A0A0E9LU90-F1
#
_cell.length_a   1.000
_cell.length_b   1.000
_cell.length_c   1.000
_cell.angle_alpha   90.00
_cell.angle_beta   90.00
_cell.angle_gamma   90.00
#
_symmetry.space_group_name_H-M   'P 1'
#
loop_
_entity.id
_entity.type
_entity.pdbx_description
1 polymer ?
#
loop_
_entity_poly.entity_id
_entity_poly.type
_entity_poly.pdbx_seq_one_letter_code
_entity_poly.pdbx_strand_id
1 'polypeptide(L)'
;MGLAACSDAWNQYYSDKAEDVTTSDQTLGAFLEAEEAFSDFRALLQEAGVLDELDKDQYMTVWAVNNEHFDLSGIGNLEPSHVARYHLNYLAYGENNLKAGLRIPTFNGTYITIGESGALVNESRILSSQRFKNGVVHEIDQIMVPLINMFDYISQLGDDHSMIRDSILSYNSRVFDRRNSTPVGVDPTGNTVYDSVFYTSNPLFEQADFSSEFSQYTLFLPNNQVVEATFDKLKDQYDLMGQVFGAEDSLMAMTWIKEAVFHEGIVEDYNERVDWVSPFGNVWRSTVQEVDTQSGRPLSNGYVFDVTDMKVPNNVIIDRIKSLVHYYGFADEAEKEAYYIFRGCTEIKVTQGDVSPVAGFYYWLMDVTGNPDSEEEFSVEFTPLNYDEATGEVSVVKVPPGEYNLYMGFRSLGHPYVDIYFSSGDAPIADGASPVATEIPAAQSTPWNYDRVNETDPNIRRWNGLGGLVGVVQVEGEEMSTFRIKVKFNKVMAIGAVKRMQIYHWTLKPTANNY
;
A
#
# COMPACT_ATOMS: atom_id res chain seq x y z
N MET A 1 -65.75 22.21 10.70
CA MET A 1 -64.90 21.04 10.38
C MET A 1 -64.74 20.99 8.88
N GLY A 2 -63.66 21.59 8.36
CA GLY A 2 -63.31 21.54 6.94
C GLY A 2 -62.20 20.52 6.74
N LEU A 3 -62.42 19.58 5.83
CA LEU A 3 -61.42 18.65 5.31
C LEU A 3 -60.30 19.45 4.63
N ALA A 4 -59.09 19.39 5.17
CA ALA A 4 -57.89 19.90 4.50
C ALA A 4 -57.29 18.76 3.67
N ALA A 5 -57.48 18.85 2.34
CA ALA A 5 -56.77 18.05 1.36
C ALA A 5 -55.30 18.47 1.31
N CYS A 6 -54.41 17.50 1.11
CA CYS A 6 -52.97 17.73 0.91
C CYS A 6 -52.76 18.58 -0.34
N SER A 7 -52.18 19.78 -0.19
CA SER A 7 -51.67 20.58 -1.30
C SER A 7 -50.18 20.29 -1.50
N ASP A 8 -49.85 19.52 -2.53
CA ASP A 8 -48.81 19.78 -3.54
C ASP A 8 -47.52 20.54 -3.15
N ALA A 9 -46.87 20.16 -2.05
CA ALA A 9 -45.50 20.60 -1.78
C ALA A 9 -44.47 20.05 -2.79
N TRP A 10 -44.83 18.96 -3.50
CA TRP A 10 -43.99 18.35 -4.54
C TRP A 10 -44.00 19.17 -5.83
N ASN A 11 -45.18 19.62 -6.31
CA ASN A 11 -45.28 20.45 -7.52
C ASN A 11 -44.61 21.82 -7.34
N GLN A 12 -44.62 22.36 -6.12
CA GLN A 12 -44.04 23.67 -5.82
C GLN A 12 -42.51 23.68 -5.85
N TYR A 13 -41.85 22.55 -5.58
CA TYR A 13 -40.39 22.45 -5.72
C TYR A 13 -39.93 22.44 -7.20
N TYR A 14 -40.78 21.99 -8.11
CA TYR A 14 -40.51 21.98 -9.56
C TYR A 14 -40.98 23.25 -10.28
N SER A 15 -41.98 23.98 -9.75
CA SER A 15 -42.49 25.21 -10.38
C SER A 15 -41.58 26.42 -10.19
N ASP A 16 -40.86 26.50 -9.07
CA ASP A 16 -40.23 27.75 -8.61
C ASP A 16 -38.84 28.04 -9.25
N LYS A 17 -38.46 27.30 -10.30
CA LYS A 17 -37.25 27.57 -11.12
C LYS A 17 -37.49 27.71 -12.62
N ALA A 18 -38.74 27.84 -13.06
CA ALA A 18 -39.07 27.99 -14.47
C ALA A 18 -39.07 29.47 -14.90
N GLU A 19 -37.93 29.98 -15.38
CA GLU A 19 -37.94 31.02 -16.43
C GLU A 19 -37.74 30.31 -17.78
N ASP A 20 -38.76 30.41 -18.64
CA ASP A 20 -38.88 30.02 -20.06
C ASP A 20 -37.88 28.99 -20.63
N VAL A 21 -38.00 27.73 -20.21
CA VAL A 21 -37.60 26.59 -21.07
C VAL A 21 -38.89 25.94 -21.56
N THR A 22 -39.28 26.22 -22.80
CA THR A 22 -40.43 25.57 -23.45
C THR A 22 -40.22 24.06 -23.46
N THR A 23 -40.91 23.36 -22.57
CA THR A 23 -40.94 21.89 -22.54
C THR A 23 -41.86 21.42 -23.66
N SER A 24 -41.36 20.56 -24.55
CA SER A 24 -42.15 19.98 -25.63
C SER A 24 -43.12 18.93 -25.10
N ASP A 25 -44.34 18.89 -25.63
CA ASP A 25 -45.36 17.86 -25.31
C ASP A 25 -45.04 16.49 -25.95
N GLN A 26 -44.05 16.42 -26.84
CA GLN A 26 -43.58 15.18 -27.46
C GLN A 26 -42.81 14.31 -26.45
N THR A 27 -42.81 12.99 -26.66
CA THR A 27 -41.88 12.07 -25.99
C THR A 27 -40.50 12.15 -26.61
N LEU A 28 -39.48 11.68 -25.89
CA LEU A 28 -38.12 11.55 -26.41
C LEU A 28 -38.06 10.68 -27.66
N GLY A 29 -38.79 9.55 -27.67
CA GLY A 29 -38.87 8.66 -28.84
C GLY A 29 -39.51 9.36 -30.04
N ALA A 30 -40.64 10.05 -29.84
CA ALA A 30 -41.32 10.80 -30.91
C ALA A 30 -40.44 11.92 -31.50
N PHE A 31 -39.59 12.56 -30.69
CA PHE A 31 -38.63 13.55 -31.16
C PHE A 31 -37.55 12.91 -32.05
N LEU A 32 -36.87 11.85 -31.58
CA LEU A 32 -35.84 11.17 -32.37
C LEU A 32 -36.42 10.52 -33.64
N GLU A 33 -37.68 10.11 -33.64
CA GLU A 33 -38.36 9.61 -34.83
C GLU A 33 -38.55 10.72 -35.89
N ALA A 34 -38.90 11.93 -35.46
CA ALA A 34 -39.22 13.07 -36.32
C ALA A 34 -37.98 13.76 -36.91
N GLU A 35 -36.86 13.77 -36.20
CA GLU A 35 -35.64 14.46 -36.61
C GLU A 35 -34.70 13.52 -37.40
N GLU A 36 -34.68 13.67 -38.73
CA GLU A 36 -33.83 12.83 -39.63
C GLU A 36 -32.34 12.92 -39.29
N ALA A 37 -31.90 14.03 -38.70
CA ALA A 37 -30.52 14.25 -38.28
C ALA A 37 -30.02 13.29 -37.18
N PHE A 38 -30.92 12.59 -36.48
CA PHE A 38 -30.57 11.57 -35.48
C PHE A 38 -30.84 10.14 -35.94
N SER A 39 -31.06 9.92 -37.24
CA SER A 39 -31.48 8.61 -37.76
C SER A 39 -30.46 7.49 -37.50
N ASP A 40 -29.15 7.77 -37.56
CA ASP A 40 -28.09 6.78 -37.29
C ASP A 40 -28.06 6.41 -35.79
N PHE A 41 -28.15 7.42 -34.92
CA PHE A 41 -28.25 7.21 -33.47
C PHE A 41 -29.53 6.45 -33.08
N ARG A 42 -30.66 6.76 -33.71
CA ARG A 42 -31.91 6.03 -33.50
C ARG A 42 -31.80 4.57 -33.92
N ALA A 43 -31.14 4.28 -35.05
CA ALA A 43 -30.88 2.92 -35.49
C ALA A 43 -30.03 2.14 -34.48
N LEU A 44 -29.01 2.77 -33.89
CA LEU A 44 -28.20 2.20 -32.80
C LEU A 44 -29.05 1.84 -31.57
N LEU A 45 -29.93 2.74 -31.12
CA LEU A 45 -30.84 2.47 -30.00
C LEU A 45 -31.83 1.34 -30.31
N GLN A 46 -32.28 1.26 -31.56
CA GLN A 46 -33.19 0.20 -32.04
C GLN A 46 -32.50 -1.17 -32.02
N GLU A 47 -31.29 -1.26 -32.57
CA GLU A 47 -30.49 -2.50 -32.58
C GLU A 47 -30.15 -2.97 -31.16
N ALA A 48 -29.88 -2.03 -30.26
CA ALA A 48 -29.63 -2.30 -28.84
C ALA A 48 -30.89 -2.70 -28.05
N GLY A 49 -32.08 -2.63 -28.65
CA GLY A 49 -33.35 -2.96 -28.02
C GLY A 49 -33.75 -2.01 -26.89
N VAL A 50 -33.29 -0.76 -26.93
CA VAL A 50 -33.58 0.27 -25.91
C VAL A 50 -34.41 1.44 -26.43
N LEU A 51 -34.74 1.46 -27.73
CA LEU A 51 -35.55 2.53 -28.31
C LEU A 51 -36.92 2.67 -27.63
N ASP A 52 -37.58 1.54 -27.33
CA ASP A 52 -38.88 1.52 -26.65
C ASP A 52 -38.84 2.11 -25.23
N GLU A 53 -37.66 2.21 -24.59
CA GLU A 53 -37.52 2.87 -23.30
C GLU A 53 -37.88 4.37 -23.40
N LEU A 54 -37.62 5.00 -24.55
CA LEU A 54 -37.78 6.44 -24.77
C LEU A 54 -39.24 6.92 -24.83
N ASP A 55 -40.20 6.00 -24.93
CA ASP A 55 -41.64 6.31 -24.95
C ASP A 55 -42.35 5.92 -23.65
N LYS A 56 -41.65 5.32 -22.70
CA LYS A 56 -42.21 4.97 -21.39
C LYS A 56 -42.48 6.22 -20.55
N ASP A 57 -43.42 6.06 -19.62
CA ASP A 57 -43.76 7.08 -18.61
C ASP A 57 -42.72 7.12 -17.48
N GLN A 58 -41.49 7.47 -17.84
CA GLN A 58 -40.36 7.61 -16.93
C GLN A 58 -39.50 8.79 -17.38
N TYR A 59 -38.95 9.55 -16.42
CA TYR A 59 -38.01 10.60 -16.73
C TYR A 59 -36.61 10.03 -17.01
N MET A 60 -36.00 10.47 -18.11
CA MET A 60 -34.63 10.07 -18.49
C MET A 60 -33.86 11.20 -19.17
N THR A 61 -32.56 10.98 -19.33
CA THR A 61 -31.68 11.81 -20.14
C THR A 61 -31.13 10.98 -21.30
N VAL A 62 -31.17 11.55 -22.51
CA VAL A 62 -30.60 10.98 -23.73
C VAL A 62 -29.47 11.88 -24.20
N TRP A 63 -28.28 11.31 -24.37
CA TRP A 63 -27.15 11.97 -25.01
C TRP A 63 -27.15 11.59 -26.48
N ALA A 64 -27.79 12.41 -27.32
CA ALA A 64 -28.01 12.12 -28.73
C ALA A 64 -26.84 12.62 -29.58
N VAL A 65 -26.46 11.82 -30.58
CA VAL A 65 -25.41 12.18 -31.53
C VAL A 65 -26.03 12.34 -32.92
N ASN A 66 -25.83 13.50 -33.52
CA ASN A 66 -26.30 13.78 -34.88
C ASN A 66 -25.49 12.97 -35.89
N ASN A 67 -26.07 12.62 -37.04
CA ASN A 67 -25.43 11.88 -38.13
C ASN A 67 -24.11 12.52 -38.60
N GLU A 68 -23.95 13.86 -38.51
CA GLU A 68 -22.68 14.53 -38.84
C GLU A 68 -21.53 14.15 -37.89
N HIS A 69 -21.85 13.75 -36.66
CA HIS A 69 -20.92 13.39 -35.58
C HIS A 69 -20.97 11.90 -35.22
N PHE A 70 -21.80 11.12 -35.91
CA PHE A 70 -22.01 9.71 -35.61
C PHE A 70 -20.89 8.86 -36.21
N ASP A 71 -20.00 8.37 -35.36
CA ASP A 71 -18.93 7.44 -35.74
C ASP A 71 -18.74 6.35 -34.68
N LEU A 72 -18.93 5.09 -35.07
CA LEU A 72 -18.71 3.92 -34.22
C LEU A 72 -17.32 3.29 -34.43
N SER A 73 -16.48 3.81 -35.32
CA SER A 73 -15.17 3.24 -35.61
C SER A 73 -14.24 3.19 -34.38
N GLY A 74 -14.47 4.08 -33.41
CA GLY A 74 -13.72 4.19 -32.16
C GLY A 74 -14.14 3.25 -31.02
N ILE A 75 -15.21 2.45 -31.16
CA ILE A 75 -15.71 1.63 -30.03
C ILE A 75 -14.88 0.37 -29.76
N GLY A 76 -13.90 0.05 -30.62
CA GLY A 76 -13.00 -1.09 -30.46
C GLY A 76 -13.74 -2.43 -30.47
N ASN A 77 -13.56 -3.22 -29.40
CA ASN A 77 -14.21 -4.53 -29.22
C ASN A 77 -15.54 -4.45 -28.47
N LEU A 78 -16.05 -3.25 -28.18
CA LEU A 78 -17.32 -3.09 -27.48
C LEU A 78 -18.49 -3.44 -28.40
N GLU A 79 -19.47 -4.13 -27.84
CA GLU A 79 -20.74 -4.36 -28.53
C GLU A 79 -21.49 -3.03 -28.69
N PRO A 80 -22.02 -2.71 -29.89
CA PRO A 80 -22.79 -1.48 -30.12
C PRO A 80 -23.93 -1.29 -29.12
N SER A 81 -24.55 -2.38 -28.67
CA SER A 81 -25.61 -2.34 -27.64
C SER A 81 -25.14 -1.82 -26.28
N HIS A 82 -23.88 -2.06 -25.91
CA HIS A 82 -23.27 -1.56 -24.68
C HIS A 82 -23.01 -0.05 -24.77
N VAL A 83 -22.60 0.42 -25.95
CA VAL A 83 -22.40 1.85 -26.27
C VAL A 83 -23.74 2.59 -26.30
N ALA A 84 -24.77 2.02 -26.92
CA ALA A 84 -26.12 2.59 -26.97
C ALA A 84 -26.67 2.86 -25.56
N ARG A 85 -26.53 1.90 -24.64
CA ARG A 85 -26.94 2.02 -23.24
C ARG A 85 -26.11 3.03 -22.45
N TYR A 86 -24.88 3.32 -22.87
CA TYR A 86 -24.04 4.34 -22.23
C TYR A 86 -24.55 5.76 -22.46
N HIS A 87 -25.33 5.98 -23.53
CA HIS A 87 -25.92 7.28 -23.87
C HIS A 87 -27.27 7.55 -23.18
N LEU A 88 -27.70 6.67 -22.26
CA LEU A 88 -28.99 6.77 -21.58
C LEU A 88 -28.78 6.77 -20.06
N ASN A 89 -29.46 7.70 -19.36
CA ASN A 89 -29.47 7.74 -17.90
C ASN A 89 -30.89 7.70 -17.33
N TYR A 90 -31.01 7.13 -16.14
CA TYR A 90 -32.24 7.25 -15.34
C TYR A 90 -32.34 8.68 -14.80
N LEU A 91 -33.56 9.23 -14.74
CA LEU A 91 -33.86 10.62 -14.34
C LEU A 91 -33.52 11.66 -15.40
N ALA A 92 -34.23 12.79 -15.35
CA ALA A 92 -34.05 13.92 -16.25
C ALA A 92 -33.06 14.93 -15.65
N TYR A 93 -31.82 14.89 -16.12
CA TYR A 93 -30.81 15.92 -15.89
C TYR A 93 -30.93 16.94 -17.02
N GLY A 94 -31.33 18.17 -16.71
CA GLY A 94 -31.23 19.28 -17.66
C GLY A 94 -29.99 20.12 -17.38
N GLU A 95 -29.75 21.15 -18.20
CA GLU A 95 -28.54 21.99 -18.15
C GLU A 95 -28.22 22.52 -16.74
N ASN A 96 -29.22 23.02 -16.01
CA ASN A 96 -29.05 23.51 -14.62
C ASN A 96 -28.64 22.43 -13.60
N ASN A 97 -28.73 21.15 -13.97
CA ASN A 97 -28.33 20.01 -13.16
C ASN A 97 -26.88 19.58 -13.45
N LEU A 98 -26.31 19.94 -14.61
CA LEU A 98 -25.00 19.49 -15.07
C LEU A 98 -23.87 20.31 -14.42
N LYS A 99 -23.50 19.90 -13.21
CA LYS A 99 -22.40 20.51 -12.46
C LYS A 99 -21.09 19.78 -12.76
N ALA A 100 -19.99 20.53 -12.86
CA ALA A 100 -18.66 19.94 -12.98
C ALA A 100 -18.40 18.89 -11.88
N GLY A 101 -17.84 17.74 -12.28
CA GLY A 101 -17.58 16.59 -11.41
C GLY A 101 -18.80 15.72 -11.10
N LEU A 102 -20.00 16.05 -11.59
CA LEU A 102 -21.17 15.21 -11.40
C LEU A 102 -20.99 13.88 -12.15
N ARG A 103 -21.04 12.76 -11.42
CA ARG A 103 -21.10 11.41 -11.99
C ARG A 103 -22.55 10.95 -12.10
N ILE A 104 -22.95 10.47 -13.27
CA ILE A 104 -24.33 10.03 -13.56
C ILE A 104 -24.33 8.56 -14.00
N PRO A 105 -25.08 7.67 -13.34
CA PRO A 105 -25.15 6.25 -13.71
C PRO A 105 -25.93 6.06 -15.02
N THR A 106 -25.39 5.27 -15.94
CA THR A 106 -25.99 5.00 -17.25
C THR A 106 -26.71 3.65 -17.28
N PHE A 107 -27.43 3.35 -18.36
CA PHE A 107 -28.16 2.09 -18.52
C PHE A 107 -27.24 0.88 -18.70
N ASN A 108 -25.94 1.08 -18.99
CA ASN A 108 -24.98 -0.02 -19.11
C ASN A 108 -24.31 -0.37 -17.76
N GLY A 109 -24.60 0.37 -16.69
CA GLY A 109 -24.06 0.14 -15.34
C GLY A 109 -22.83 0.98 -14.99
N THR A 110 -22.21 1.67 -15.95
CA THR A 110 -21.07 2.57 -15.75
C THR A 110 -21.51 4.03 -15.60
N TYR A 111 -20.58 4.92 -15.27
CA TYR A 111 -20.84 6.34 -15.07
C TYR A 111 -20.32 7.20 -16.23
N ILE A 112 -21.04 8.28 -16.51
CA ILE A 112 -20.52 9.44 -17.24
C ILE A 112 -20.16 10.53 -16.23
N THR A 113 -19.18 11.37 -16.56
CA THR A 113 -18.74 12.49 -15.72
C THR A 113 -18.97 13.79 -16.46
N ILE A 114 -19.59 14.77 -15.79
CA ILE A 114 -19.72 16.12 -16.35
C ILE A 114 -18.40 16.88 -16.15
N GLY A 115 -17.80 17.33 -17.24
CA GLY A 115 -16.51 18.02 -17.25
C GLY A 115 -16.56 19.44 -16.69
N GLU A 116 -15.40 20.09 -16.64
CA GLU A 116 -15.27 21.47 -16.18
C GLU A 116 -16.22 22.40 -16.96
N SER A 117 -16.84 23.36 -16.27
CA SER A 117 -17.89 24.28 -16.76
C SER A 117 -19.28 23.68 -17.04
N GLY A 118 -19.47 22.37 -16.96
CA GLY A 118 -20.78 21.74 -17.25
C GLY A 118 -21.12 21.60 -18.74
N ALA A 119 -20.21 22.03 -19.62
CA ALA A 119 -20.38 22.00 -21.08
C ALA A 119 -19.87 20.71 -21.75
N LEU A 120 -19.18 19.86 -20.99
CA LEU A 120 -18.66 18.57 -21.45
C LEU A 120 -19.34 17.43 -20.69
N VAL A 121 -19.62 16.34 -21.39
CA VAL A 121 -19.96 15.04 -20.83
C VAL A 121 -18.87 14.06 -21.26
N ASN A 122 -18.12 13.54 -20.29
CA ASN A 122 -16.79 12.96 -20.50
C ASN A 122 -15.93 13.92 -21.35
N GLU A 123 -15.56 13.49 -22.56
CA GLU A 123 -14.77 14.28 -23.52
C GLU A 123 -15.63 14.95 -24.61
N SER A 124 -16.94 14.67 -24.65
CA SER A 124 -17.83 15.21 -25.69
C SER A 124 -18.46 16.53 -25.27
N ARG A 125 -18.53 17.49 -26.20
CA ARG A 125 -19.20 18.77 -26.00
C ARG A 125 -20.70 18.65 -26.15
N ILE A 126 -21.41 19.26 -25.20
CA ILE A 126 -22.85 19.44 -25.27
C ILE A 126 -23.14 20.62 -26.21
N LEU A 127 -23.78 20.34 -27.34
CA LEU A 127 -24.11 21.32 -28.38
C LEU A 127 -25.45 22.01 -28.11
N SER A 128 -26.45 21.25 -27.68
CA SER A 128 -27.79 21.77 -27.39
C SER A 128 -28.49 20.93 -26.32
N SER A 129 -29.49 21.51 -25.66
CA SER A 129 -30.27 20.85 -24.61
C SER A 129 -31.75 21.17 -24.77
N GLN A 130 -32.61 20.15 -24.82
CA GLN A 130 -34.06 20.33 -24.98
C GLN A 130 -34.85 19.46 -24.02
N ARG A 131 -35.87 20.06 -23.38
CA ARG A 131 -36.79 19.37 -22.45
C ARG A 131 -38.02 18.85 -23.18
N PHE A 132 -38.40 17.61 -22.87
CA PHE A 132 -39.54 16.88 -23.40
C PHE A 132 -40.42 16.37 -22.27
N LYS A 133 -41.62 15.89 -22.61
CA LYS A 133 -42.62 15.43 -21.64
C LYS A 133 -42.08 14.37 -20.67
N ASN A 134 -41.25 13.45 -21.15
CA ASN A 134 -40.67 12.35 -20.39
C ASN A 134 -39.14 12.42 -20.25
N GLY A 135 -38.51 13.60 -20.42
CA GLY A 135 -37.08 13.74 -20.14
C GLY A 135 -36.37 14.88 -20.83
N VAL A 136 -35.07 14.70 -21.06
CA VAL A 136 -34.20 15.69 -21.71
C VAL A 136 -33.35 15.01 -22.78
N VAL A 137 -33.20 15.67 -23.94
CA VAL A 137 -32.15 15.33 -24.92
C VAL A 137 -31.04 16.37 -24.81
N HIS A 138 -29.81 15.90 -24.71
CA HIS A 138 -28.60 16.67 -24.91
C HIS A 138 -27.97 16.21 -26.22
N GLU A 139 -27.85 17.11 -27.20
CA GLU A 139 -27.08 16.82 -28.41
C GLU A 139 -25.59 16.97 -28.09
N ILE A 140 -24.80 15.99 -28.50
CA ILE A 140 -23.36 15.96 -28.26
C ILE A 140 -22.56 15.74 -29.56
N ASP A 141 -21.31 16.18 -29.58
CA ASP A 141 -20.48 16.27 -30.79
C ASP A 141 -19.67 15.01 -31.13
N GLN A 142 -19.82 13.93 -30.35
CA GLN A 142 -19.21 12.63 -30.62
C GLN A 142 -19.89 11.49 -29.85
N ILE A 143 -19.74 10.25 -30.34
CA ILE A 143 -20.14 9.05 -29.60
C ILE A 143 -19.28 8.89 -28.34
N MET A 144 -19.92 8.75 -27.18
CA MET A 144 -19.24 8.44 -25.93
C MET A 144 -18.88 6.95 -25.88
N VAL A 145 -17.61 6.66 -25.59
CA VAL A 145 -17.12 5.29 -25.44
C VAL A 145 -16.98 4.97 -23.95
N PRO A 146 -17.66 3.94 -23.42
CA PRO A 146 -17.48 3.54 -22.02
C PRO A 146 -16.08 2.97 -21.82
N LEU A 147 -15.43 3.40 -20.73
CA LEU A 147 -14.17 2.82 -20.28
C LEU A 147 -14.43 1.51 -19.54
N ILE A 148 -13.42 0.65 -19.49
CA ILE A 148 -13.47 -0.57 -18.67
C ILE A 148 -13.10 -0.26 -17.21
N ASN A 149 -13.64 -1.06 -16.28
CA ASN A 149 -13.28 -0.96 -14.87
C ASN A 149 -11.87 -1.52 -14.62
N MET A 150 -11.33 -1.23 -13.43
CA MET A 150 -10.00 -1.65 -13.01
C MET A 150 -9.80 -3.16 -13.02
N PHE A 151 -10.80 -3.95 -12.61
CA PHE A 151 -10.70 -5.41 -12.65
C PHE A 151 -10.56 -5.95 -14.07
N ASP A 152 -11.40 -5.48 -15.00
CA ASP A 152 -11.38 -5.89 -16.40
C ASP A 152 -10.10 -5.39 -17.09
N TYR A 153 -9.64 -4.19 -16.75
CA TYR A 153 -8.37 -3.65 -17.22
C TYR A 153 -7.20 -4.57 -16.83
N ILE A 154 -7.09 -4.91 -15.54
CA ILE A 154 -6.05 -5.84 -15.05
C ILE A 154 -6.16 -7.19 -15.76
N SER A 155 -7.37 -7.71 -15.91
CA SER A 155 -7.61 -9.01 -16.55
C SER A 155 -7.22 -9.07 -18.03
N GLN A 156 -7.19 -7.92 -18.70
CA GLN A 156 -6.85 -7.78 -20.12
C GLN A 156 -5.42 -7.30 -20.37
N LEU A 157 -4.62 -7.09 -19.30
CA LEU A 157 -3.22 -6.68 -19.42
C LEU A 157 -2.42 -7.65 -20.31
N GLY A 158 -1.50 -7.09 -21.08
CA GLY A 158 -0.62 -7.84 -21.99
C GLY A 158 0.43 -8.68 -21.27
N ASP A 159 1.20 -9.44 -22.05
CA ASP A 159 2.27 -10.29 -21.54
C ASP A 159 3.42 -9.50 -20.89
N ASP A 160 3.55 -8.21 -21.23
CA ASP A 160 4.49 -7.28 -20.60
C ASP A 160 4.14 -6.95 -19.14
N HIS A 161 2.96 -7.30 -18.67
CA HIS A 161 2.49 -7.14 -17.29
C HIS A 161 2.08 -8.46 -16.63
N SER A 162 2.44 -9.60 -17.25
CA SER A 162 2.01 -10.93 -16.81
C SER A 162 2.39 -11.24 -15.36
N MET A 163 3.54 -10.74 -14.87
CA MET A 163 3.99 -11.00 -13.50
C MET A 163 2.99 -10.47 -12.46
N ILE A 164 2.47 -9.26 -12.66
CA ILE A 164 1.48 -8.65 -11.76
C ILE A 164 0.09 -9.21 -12.03
N ARG A 165 -0.33 -9.21 -13.29
CA ARG A 165 -1.63 -9.73 -13.73
C ARG A 165 -1.86 -11.13 -13.20
N ASP A 166 -0.97 -12.07 -13.53
CA ASP A 166 -1.15 -13.48 -13.17
C ASP A 166 -1.03 -13.68 -11.66
N SER A 167 -0.18 -12.92 -10.97
CA SER A 167 -0.09 -12.96 -9.51
C SER A 167 -1.39 -12.52 -8.85
N ILE A 168 -2.04 -11.44 -9.32
CA ILE A 168 -3.35 -11.00 -8.81
C ILE A 168 -4.43 -12.02 -9.14
N LEU A 169 -4.52 -12.44 -10.41
CA LEU A 169 -5.58 -13.34 -10.89
C LEU A 169 -5.43 -14.77 -10.35
N SER A 170 -4.25 -15.19 -9.91
CA SER A 170 -4.03 -16.52 -9.32
C SER A 170 -4.89 -16.78 -8.08
N TYR A 171 -5.32 -15.72 -7.39
CA TYR A 171 -6.21 -15.80 -6.22
C TYR A 171 -7.70 -15.81 -6.59
N ASN A 172 -8.05 -15.70 -7.87
CA ASN A 172 -9.43 -15.79 -8.32
C ASN A 172 -9.99 -17.19 -8.08
N SER A 173 -11.11 -17.26 -7.38
CA SER A 173 -11.90 -18.46 -7.20
C SER A 173 -13.28 -18.29 -7.83
N ARG A 174 -13.77 -19.34 -8.48
CA ARG A 174 -15.12 -19.35 -9.07
C ARG A 174 -16.13 -19.78 -8.00
N VAL A 175 -16.99 -18.87 -7.58
CA VAL A 175 -17.95 -19.09 -6.50
C VAL A 175 -19.37 -19.20 -7.07
N PHE A 176 -20.12 -20.22 -6.63
CA PHE A 176 -21.49 -20.46 -7.09
C PHE A 176 -22.45 -19.44 -6.45
N ASP A 177 -23.10 -18.63 -7.28
CA ASP A 177 -24.09 -17.65 -6.84
C ASP A 177 -25.46 -18.31 -6.73
N ARG A 178 -25.75 -18.87 -5.56
CA ARG A 178 -27.05 -19.50 -5.31
C ARG A 178 -28.22 -18.53 -5.38
N ARG A 179 -28.02 -17.23 -5.11
CA ARG A 179 -29.11 -16.24 -5.07
C ARG A 179 -29.57 -15.87 -6.47
N ASN A 180 -28.63 -15.74 -7.40
CA ASN A 180 -28.93 -15.40 -8.79
C ASN A 180 -29.10 -16.62 -9.70
N SER A 181 -28.79 -17.83 -9.21
CA SER A 181 -29.04 -19.06 -9.97
C SER A 181 -30.48 -19.56 -9.85
N THR A 182 -31.08 -19.96 -10.97
CA THR A 182 -32.46 -20.46 -10.98
C THR A 182 -32.51 -21.97 -10.74
N PRO A 183 -33.38 -22.49 -9.84
CA PRO A 183 -33.57 -23.93 -9.69
C PRO A 183 -34.15 -24.55 -10.97
N VAL A 184 -33.44 -25.51 -11.56
CA VAL A 184 -33.85 -26.22 -12.79
C VAL A 184 -34.36 -27.64 -12.52
N GLY A 185 -34.13 -28.19 -11.33
CA GLY A 185 -34.64 -29.50 -10.98
C GLY A 185 -34.12 -30.05 -9.67
N VAL A 186 -34.29 -31.36 -9.46
CA VAL A 186 -33.77 -32.10 -8.31
C VAL A 186 -33.06 -33.34 -8.83
N ASP A 187 -31.85 -33.61 -8.32
CA ASP A 187 -31.07 -34.78 -8.70
C ASP A 187 -31.63 -36.07 -8.05
N PRO A 188 -31.20 -37.27 -8.50
CA PRO A 188 -31.67 -38.55 -7.94
C PRO A 188 -31.32 -38.77 -6.45
N THR A 189 -30.43 -37.95 -5.89
CA THR A 189 -30.07 -37.95 -4.45
C THR A 189 -30.90 -36.97 -3.63
N GLY A 190 -31.79 -36.20 -4.26
CA GLY A 190 -32.70 -35.26 -3.60
C GLY A 190 -32.16 -33.83 -3.46
N ASN A 191 -31.02 -33.49 -4.07
CA ASN A 191 -30.48 -32.13 -4.03
C ASN A 191 -31.07 -31.27 -5.16
N THR A 192 -31.34 -30.00 -4.88
CA THR A 192 -31.78 -29.03 -5.90
C THR A 192 -30.64 -28.70 -6.87
N VAL A 193 -30.89 -28.89 -8.16
CA VAL A 193 -29.99 -28.53 -9.26
C VAL A 193 -30.34 -27.14 -9.77
N TYR A 194 -29.33 -26.31 -10.01
CA TYR A 194 -29.45 -24.92 -10.44
C TYR A 194 -28.87 -24.73 -11.85
N ASP A 195 -29.25 -23.67 -12.57
CA ASP A 195 -28.64 -23.29 -13.85
C ASP A 195 -27.22 -22.70 -13.73
N SER A 196 -26.69 -22.69 -12.51
CA SER A 196 -25.29 -22.45 -12.19
C SER A 196 -24.73 -21.13 -12.72
N VAL A 197 -25.27 -20.03 -12.20
CA VAL A 197 -24.61 -18.72 -12.23
C VAL A 197 -23.44 -18.73 -11.25
N PHE A 198 -22.28 -18.30 -11.70
CA PHE A 198 -21.07 -18.16 -10.89
C PHE A 198 -20.55 -16.74 -10.98
N TYR A 199 -19.87 -16.28 -9.94
CA TYR A 199 -19.06 -15.06 -9.97
C TYR A 199 -17.60 -15.37 -9.60
N THR A 200 -16.69 -14.49 -10.01
CA THR A 200 -15.28 -14.56 -9.65
C THR A 200 -15.05 -13.81 -8.35
N SER A 201 -14.44 -14.46 -7.36
CA SER A 201 -14.06 -13.87 -6.08
C SER A 201 -12.55 -13.90 -5.93
N ASN A 202 -11.95 -12.76 -5.60
CA ASN A 202 -10.54 -12.66 -5.22
C ASN A 202 -10.49 -12.14 -3.77
N PRO A 203 -9.74 -12.78 -2.86
CA PRO A 203 -9.52 -12.27 -1.51
C PRO A 203 -9.00 -10.82 -1.46
N LEU A 204 -8.18 -10.41 -2.43
CA LEU A 204 -7.74 -9.00 -2.53
C LEU A 204 -8.94 -8.06 -2.75
N PHE A 205 -9.98 -8.54 -3.45
CA PHE A 205 -11.15 -7.73 -3.76
C PHE A 205 -12.22 -7.72 -2.68
N GLU A 206 -12.06 -8.52 -1.61
CA GLU A 206 -12.92 -8.43 -0.43
C GLU A 206 -12.66 -7.15 0.37
N GLN A 207 -11.43 -6.64 0.34
CA GLN A 207 -11.05 -5.38 0.99
C GLN A 207 -11.28 -4.17 0.08
N ALA A 208 -11.08 -4.32 -1.24
CA ALA A 208 -11.30 -3.28 -2.24
C ALA A 208 -11.96 -3.85 -3.51
N ASP A 209 -13.22 -3.51 -3.75
CA ASP A 209 -13.98 -4.03 -4.89
C ASP A 209 -13.66 -3.25 -6.19
N PHE A 210 -12.60 -3.64 -6.88
CA PHE A 210 -12.17 -3.04 -8.15
C PHE A 210 -13.14 -3.27 -9.32
N SER A 211 -14.16 -4.11 -9.15
CA SER A 211 -15.25 -4.29 -10.14
C SER A 211 -16.41 -3.33 -9.92
N SER A 212 -16.49 -2.71 -8.74
CA SER A 212 -17.54 -1.74 -8.41
C SER A 212 -17.31 -0.41 -9.10
N GLU A 213 -18.32 0.05 -9.83
CA GLU A 213 -18.38 1.37 -10.47
C GLU A 213 -18.63 2.52 -9.47
N PHE A 214 -19.08 2.18 -8.26
CA PHE A 214 -19.35 3.13 -7.19
C PHE A 214 -18.07 3.62 -6.51
N SER A 215 -17.11 2.72 -6.32
CA SER A 215 -15.82 3.03 -5.71
C SER A 215 -14.86 3.55 -6.77
N GLN A 216 -13.94 4.43 -6.38
CA GLN A 216 -12.88 4.90 -7.27
C GLN A 216 -11.53 4.45 -6.74
N TYR A 217 -10.62 4.07 -7.64
CA TYR A 217 -9.29 3.58 -7.29
C TYR A 217 -8.22 4.14 -8.23
N THR A 218 -6.98 4.17 -7.75
CA THR A 218 -5.79 4.41 -8.56
C THR A 218 -4.89 3.19 -8.50
N LEU A 219 -4.37 2.78 -9.65
CA LEU A 219 -3.39 1.70 -9.78
C LEU A 219 -2.06 2.27 -10.26
N PHE A 220 -1.00 2.04 -9.49
CA PHE A 220 0.37 2.22 -9.93
C PHE A 220 0.86 0.90 -10.53
N LEU A 221 0.82 0.77 -11.85
CA LEU A 221 1.04 -0.48 -12.56
C LEU A 221 2.51 -0.67 -12.94
N PRO A 222 3.26 -1.62 -12.34
CA PRO A 222 4.57 -1.98 -12.82
C PRO A 222 4.46 -3.01 -13.95
N ASN A 223 5.30 -2.85 -14.96
CA ASN A 223 5.53 -3.87 -15.98
C ASN A 223 6.51 -4.95 -15.47
N ASN A 224 6.69 -6.01 -16.24
CA ASN A 224 7.58 -7.12 -15.88
C ASN A 224 9.03 -6.67 -15.65
N GLN A 225 9.54 -5.71 -16.42
CA GLN A 225 10.93 -5.23 -16.27
C GLN A 225 11.13 -4.53 -14.93
N VAL A 226 10.17 -3.71 -14.50
CA VAL A 226 10.21 -3.04 -13.20
C VAL A 226 10.16 -4.07 -12.07
N VAL A 227 9.28 -5.07 -12.18
CA VAL A 227 9.20 -6.15 -11.20
C VAL A 227 10.52 -6.93 -11.15
N GLU A 228 11.07 -7.37 -12.28
CA GLU A 228 12.36 -8.06 -12.37
C GLU A 228 13.49 -7.23 -11.74
N ALA A 229 13.58 -5.94 -12.06
CA ALA A 229 14.56 -5.03 -11.47
C ALA A 229 14.40 -4.90 -9.95
N THR A 230 13.18 -4.88 -9.43
CA THR A 230 12.93 -4.91 -7.98
C THR A 230 13.44 -6.22 -7.35
N PHE A 231 13.24 -7.37 -7.99
CA PHE A 231 13.76 -8.65 -7.52
C PHE A 231 15.30 -8.73 -7.59
N ASP A 232 15.92 -8.14 -8.59
CA ASP A 232 17.39 -8.05 -8.68
C ASP A 232 17.96 -7.21 -7.53
N LYS A 233 17.36 -6.04 -7.24
CA LYS A 233 17.75 -5.21 -6.07
C LYS A 233 17.63 -5.99 -4.75
N LEU A 234 16.56 -6.77 -4.60
CA LEU A 234 16.36 -7.63 -3.43
C LEU A 234 17.46 -8.70 -3.33
N LYS A 235 17.78 -9.36 -4.43
CA LYS A 235 18.81 -10.39 -4.47
C LYS A 235 20.18 -9.80 -4.11
N ASP A 236 20.53 -8.66 -4.68
CA ASP A 236 21.77 -7.95 -4.36
C ASP A 236 21.84 -7.60 -2.87
N GLN A 237 20.72 -7.16 -2.28
CA GLN A 237 20.63 -6.89 -0.85
C GLN A 237 20.84 -8.16 0.00
N TYR A 238 20.24 -9.29 -0.37
CA TYR A 238 20.43 -10.57 0.32
C TYR A 238 21.89 -11.05 0.23
N ASP A 239 22.50 -10.95 -0.95
CA ASP A 239 23.91 -11.30 -1.17
C ASP A 239 24.83 -10.44 -0.28
N LEU A 240 24.56 -9.12 -0.17
CA LEU A 240 25.31 -8.22 0.71
C LEU A 240 25.09 -8.52 2.21
N MET A 241 23.97 -9.13 2.57
CA MET A 241 23.69 -9.63 3.93
C MET A 241 24.26 -11.03 4.18
N GLY A 242 24.87 -11.68 3.18
CA GLY A 242 25.32 -13.06 3.26
C GLY A 242 24.18 -14.07 3.40
N GLN A 243 23.00 -13.72 2.90
CA GLN A 243 21.79 -14.56 2.92
C GLN A 243 21.45 -15.04 1.51
N VAL A 244 20.70 -16.13 1.41
CA VAL A 244 20.21 -16.64 0.12
C VAL A 244 18.76 -16.19 -0.07
N PHE A 245 18.49 -15.52 -1.18
CA PHE A 245 17.13 -15.15 -1.55
C PHE A 245 16.31 -16.37 -1.97
N GLY A 246 15.31 -16.73 -1.17
CA GLY A 246 14.51 -17.95 -1.31
C GLY A 246 13.10 -17.73 -1.86
N ALA A 247 12.35 -18.84 -1.94
CA ALA A 247 10.97 -18.82 -2.43
C ALA A 247 10.00 -18.13 -1.46
N GLU A 248 10.22 -18.24 -0.14
CA GLU A 248 9.42 -17.54 0.87
C GLU A 248 9.62 -16.02 0.78
N ASP A 249 10.86 -15.58 0.63
CA ASP A 249 11.21 -14.16 0.43
C ASP A 249 10.57 -13.61 -0.84
N SER A 250 10.61 -14.41 -1.92
CA SER A 250 9.98 -14.04 -3.19
C SER A 250 8.47 -13.86 -3.06
N LEU A 251 7.82 -14.73 -2.29
CA LEU A 251 6.38 -14.65 -2.02
C LEU A 251 6.03 -13.43 -1.16
N MET A 252 6.85 -13.11 -0.16
CA MET A 252 6.69 -11.91 0.68
C MET A 252 6.82 -10.64 -0.16
N ALA A 253 7.86 -10.54 -0.99
CA ALA A 253 8.08 -9.42 -1.89
C ALA A 253 6.91 -9.25 -2.87
N MET A 254 6.51 -10.31 -3.58
CA MET A 254 5.39 -10.24 -4.53
C MET A 254 4.05 -9.91 -3.84
N THR A 255 3.85 -10.36 -2.61
CA THR A 255 2.65 -10.03 -1.84
C THR A 255 2.61 -8.56 -1.48
N TRP A 256 3.73 -7.98 -1.05
CA TRP A 256 3.79 -6.54 -0.83
C TRP A 256 3.56 -5.76 -2.13
N ILE A 257 4.21 -6.15 -3.23
CA ILE A 257 4.08 -5.47 -4.54
C ILE A 257 2.61 -5.42 -4.97
N LYS A 258 1.92 -6.56 -5.04
CA LYS A 258 0.54 -6.63 -5.55
C LYS A 258 -0.48 -5.93 -4.64
N GLU A 259 -0.16 -5.73 -3.36
CA GLU A 259 -1.04 -5.04 -2.42
C GLU A 259 -0.74 -3.52 -2.38
N ALA A 260 0.53 -3.13 -2.45
CA ALA A 260 0.95 -1.73 -2.30
C ALA A 260 0.59 -0.84 -3.50
N VAL A 261 0.40 -1.43 -4.70
CA VAL A 261 0.14 -0.69 -5.95
C VAL A 261 -1.27 -0.08 -6.05
N PHE A 262 -2.19 -0.47 -5.18
CA PHE A 262 -3.58 -0.01 -5.22
C PHE A 262 -3.84 1.10 -4.20
N HIS A 263 -4.59 2.12 -4.61
CA HIS A 263 -4.97 3.25 -3.75
C HIS A 263 -6.44 3.60 -3.91
N GLU A 264 -7.11 3.99 -2.82
CA GLU A 264 -8.49 4.48 -2.87
C GLU A 264 -8.56 5.92 -3.40
N GLY A 265 -9.54 6.19 -4.25
CA GLY A 265 -9.75 7.48 -4.90
C GLY A 265 -8.92 7.66 -6.17
N ILE A 266 -9.08 8.83 -6.79
CA ILE A 266 -8.31 9.27 -7.95
C ILE A 266 -7.12 10.10 -7.47
N VAL A 267 -5.91 9.69 -7.84
CA VAL A 267 -4.69 10.47 -7.60
C VAL A 267 -4.48 11.42 -8.77
N GLU A 268 -4.73 12.71 -8.54
CA GLU A 268 -4.53 13.77 -9.54
C GLU A 268 -3.07 14.25 -9.59
N ASP A 269 -2.40 14.31 -8.42
CA ASP A 269 -0.99 14.63 -8.30
C ASP A 269 -0.29 13.59 -7.42
N TYR A 270 0.55 12.76 -8.05
CA TYR A 270 1.34 11.74 -7.37
C TYR A 270 2.22 12.29 -6.23
N ASN A 271 2.68 13.55 -6.37
CA ASN A 271 3.58 14.21 -5.42
C ASN A 271 2.84 15.02 -4.36
N GLU A 272 1.49 15.04 -4.36
CA GLU A 272 0.70 15.72 -3.32
C GLU A 272 0.99 15.13 -1.93
N ARG A 273 1.34 13.84 -1.88
CA ARG A 273 1.60 13.09 -0.65
C ARG A 273 2.92 12.34 -0.74
N VAL A 274 3.64 12.29 0.38
CA VAL A 274 4.85 11.48 0.53
C VAL A 274 4.50 10.00 0.69
N ASP A 275 3.48 9.71 1.50
CA ASP A 275 3.05 8.34 1.81
C ASP A 275 1.61 8.12 1.33
N TRP A 276 1.44 7.13 0.45
CA TRP A 276 0.17 6.60 -0.03
C TRP A 276 -0.11 5.28 0.67
N VAL A 277 -1.24 5.16 1.36
CA VAL A 277 -1.60 3.91 2.05
C VAL A 277 -2.56 3.13 1.16
N SER A 278 -2.20 1.89 0.83
CA SER A 278 -3.07 0.98 0.09
C SER A 278 -4.25 0.50 0.94
N PRO A 279 -5.35 0.03 0.32
CA PRO A 279 -6.47 -0.60 1.03
C PRO A 279 -6.05 -1.75 1.97
N PHE A 280 -4.88 -2.35 1.71
CA PHE A 280 -4.32 -3.48 2.44
C PHE A 280 -3.40 -3.06 3.61
N GLY A 281 -3.21 -1.76 3.83
CA GLY A 281 -2.38 -1.21 4.90
C GLY A 281 -0.89 -1.11 4.58
N ASN A 282 -0.47 -1.50 3.37
CA ASN A 282 0.90 -1.28 2.90
C ASN A 282 1.10 0.19 2.51
N VAL A 283 2.25 0.74 2.87
CA VAL A 283 2.65 2.11 2.52
C VAL A 283 3.42 2.09 1.22
N TRP A 284 3.06 2.98 0.31
CA TRP A 284 3.74 3.30 -0.94
C TRP A 284 4.30 4.72 -0.81
N ARG A 285 5.62 4.87 -0.90
CA ARG A 285 6.29 6.16 -0.65
C ARG A 285 6.73 6.81 -1.96
N SER A 286 6.19 7.98 -2.29
CA SER A 286 6.47 8.69 -3.54
C SER A 286 7.91 9.22 -3.65
N THR A 287 8.64 9.32 -2.54
CA THR A 287 10.07 9.67 -2.54
C THR A 287 10.99 8.48 -2.79
N VAL A 288 10.44 7.27 -2.88
CA VAL A 288 11.21 6.02 -3.10
C VAL A 288 10.75 5.33 -4.39
N GLN A 289 9.45 5.26 -4.60
CA GLN A 289 8.86 4.67 -5.79
C GLN A 289 8.70 5.75 -6.87
N GLU A 290 8.98 5.42 -8.12
CA GLU A 290 8.85 6.35 -9.25
C GLU A 290 7.72 5.93 -10.18
N VAL A 291 6.94 6.91 -10.63
CA VAL A 291 5.78 6.73 -11.50
C VAL A 291 5.88 7.76 -12.63
N ASP A 292 5.57 7.34 -13.86
CA ASP A 292 5.41 8.26 -14.97
C ASP A 292 4.08 9.02 -14.82
N THR A 293 4.13 10.24 -14.29
CA THR A 293 2.95 11.08 -14.07
C THR A 293 2.27 11.52 -15.37
N GLN A 294 2.91 11.37 -16.54
CA GLN A 294 2.33 11.66 -17.85
C GLN A 294 1.63 10.44 -18.47
N SER A 295 1.88 9.23 -17.95
CA SER A 295 1.28 7.99 -18.44
C SER A 295 -0.17 7.75 -18.00
N GLY A 296 -0.74 8.70 -17.25
CA GLY A 296 -2.04 8.60 -16.62
C GLY A 296 -3.16 8.23 -17.60
N ARG A 297 -3.88 7.14 -17.32
CA ARG A 297 -5.00 6.64 -18.13
C ARG A 297 -6.28 6.52 -17.30
N PRO A 298 -7.41 7.11 -17.74
CA PRO A 298 -8.68 6.96 -17.06
C PRO A 298 -9.25 5.55 -17.23
N LEU A 299 -9.95 5.09 -16.20
CA LEU A 299 -10.83 3.92 -16.20
C LEU A 299 -12.24 4.36 -15.77
N SER A 300 -13.26 3.51 -15.96
CA SER A 300 -14.65 3.86 -15.56
C SER A 300 -14.79 4.13 -14.05
N ASN A 301 -13.97 3.43 -13.26
CA ASN A 301 -13.92 3.50 -11.80
C ASN A 301 -12.53 3.86 -11.27
N GLY A 302 -11.67 4.50 -12.06
CA GLY A 302 -10.32 4.75 -11.58
C GLY A 302 -9.35 5.44 -12.52
N TYR A 303 -8.08 5.37 -12.15
CA TYR A 303 -6.94 5.84 -12.92
C TYR A 303 -5.78 4.85 -12.85
N VAL A 304 -4.94 4.82 -13.88
CA VAL A 304 -3.73 3.99 -13.91
C VAL A 304 -2.54 4.86 -14.27
N PHE A 305 -1.42 4.67 -13.57
CA PHE A 305 -0.13 5.22 -13.96
C PHE A 305 0.91 4.10 -14.06
N ASP A 306 1.83 4.23 -15.01
CA ASP A 306 2.94 3.30 -15.17
C ASP A 306 4.03 3.59 -14.13
N VAL A 307 4.46 2.55 -13.42
CA VAL A 307 5.59 2.62 -12.50
C VAL A 307 6.89 2.54 -13.30
N THR A 308 7.86 3.39 -12.98
CA THR A 308 9.18 3.41 -13.64
C THR A 308 10.28 2.83 -12.78
N ASP A 309 10.18 2.96 -11.45
CA ASP A 309 11.09 2.32 -10.50
C ASP A 309 10.36 1.91 -9.22
N MET A 310 10.75 0.77 -8.67
CA MET A 310 10.16 0.25 -7.44
C MET A 310 11.18 -0.45 -6.52
N LYS A 311 10.95 -0.33 -5.21
CA LYS A 311 11.71 -0.97 -4.14
C LYS A 311 10.78 -1.52 -3.05
N VAL A 312 10.95 -2.79 -2.69
CA VAL A 312 10.25 -3.38 -1.54
C VAL A 312 10.88 -2.85 -0.24
N PRO A 313 10.08 -2.37 0.73
CA PRO A 313 10.60 -1.82 1.98
C PRO A 313 11.40 -2.86 2.77
N ASN A 314 12.49 -2.41 3.41
CA ASN A 314 13.34 -3.27 4.22
C ASN A 314 12.57 -3.94 5.37
N ASN A 315 11.56 -3.29 5.95
CA ASN A 315 10.75 -3.87 7.03
C ASN A 315 9.78 -4.98 6.59
N VAL A 316 9.60 -5.18 5.28
CA VAL A 316 8.85 -6.32 4.73
C VAL A 316 9.71 -7.57 4.75
N ILE A 317 10.97 -7.44 4.33
CA ILE A 317 11.89 -8.57 4.10
C ILE A 317 12.80 -8.87 5.30
N ILE A 318 13.10 -7.88 6.14
CA ILE A 318 13.96 -8.02 7.30
C ILE A 318 13.11 -7.96 8.58
N ASP A 319 12.94 -9.10 9.25
CA ASP A 319 12.32 -9.12 10.59
C ASP A 319 13.21 -8.42 11.63
N ARG A 320 14.50 -8.79 11.64
CA ARG A 320 15.52 -8.19 12.52
C ARG A 320 16.94 -8.54 12.09
N ILE A 321 17.88 -7.68 12.44
CA ILE A 321 19.32 -7.90 12.31
C ILE A 321 19.90 -7.98 13.71
N LYS A 322 20.56 -9.09 14.05
CA LYS A 322 21.05 -9.34 15.41
C LYS A 322 22.49 -9.85 15.38
N SER A 323 23.32 -9.34 16.28
CA SER A 323 24.67 -9.86 16.51
C SER A 323 25.01 -9.92 17.99
N LEU A 324 25.92 -10.84 18.31
CA LEU A 324 26.35 -11.16 19.67
C LEU A 324 27.67 -10.46 19.97
N VAL A 325 27.71 -9.70 21.07
CA VAL A 325 28.87 -8.83 21.37
C VAL A 325 30.10 -9.64 21.79
N HIS A 326 29.92 -10.91 22.16
CA HIS A 326 31.03 -11.80 22.50
C HIS A 326 31.90 -12.19 21.30
N TYR A 327 31.51 -11.87 20.06
CA TYR A 327 32.35 -12.09 18.87
C TYR A 327 33.70 -11.35 18.93
N TYR A 328 33.83 -10.34 19.80
CA TYR A 328 35.12 -9.80 20.25
C TYR A 328 36.16 -10.86 20.63
N GLY A 329 35.72 -11.98 21.22
CA GLY A 329 36.62 -13.07 21.62
C GLY A 329 37.22 -13.85 20.45
N PHE A 330 36.63 -13.74 19.25
CA PHE A 330 37.12 -14.36 18.03
C PHE A 330 37.95 -13.40 17.17
N ALA A 331 37.82 -12.09 17.39
CA ALA A 331 38.61 -11.08 16.71
C ALA A 331 40.10 -11.18 17.08
N ASP A 332 40.97 -10.92 16.10
CA ASP A 332 42.41 -10.78 16.33
C ASP A 332 42.75 -9.41 16.96
N GLU A 333 44.02 -9.18 17.30
CA GLU A 333 44.43 -7.95 17.98
C GLU A 333 44.30 -6.69 17.10
N ALA A 334 44.49 -6.82 15.79
CA ALA A 334 44.34 -5.69 14.86
C ALA A 334 42.86 -5.33 14.67
N GLU A 335 42.00 -6.33 14.56
CA GLU A 335 40.55 -6.17 14.49
C GLU A 335 40.00 -5.57 15.80
N LYS A 336 40.50 -6.00 16.96
CA LYS A 336 40.13 -5.41 18.24
C LYS A 336 40.51 -3.93 18.32
N GLU A 337 41.71 -3.56 17.88
CA GLU A 337 42.17 -2.17 17.87
C GLU A 337 41.34 -1.30 16.89
N ALA A 338 40.95 -1.86 15.76
CA ALA A 338 40.14 -1.16 14.76
C ALA A 338 38.68 -0.97 15.22
N TYR A 339 38.06 -2.03 15.74
CA TYR A 339 36.61 -2.09 15.94
C TYR A 339 36.17 -1.81 17.36
N TYR A 340 37.07 -1.74 18.35
CA TYR A 340 36.69 -1.51 19.74
C TYR A 340 37.48 -0.36 20.38
N ILE A 341 36.77 0.50 21.11
CA ILE A 341 37.37 1.56 21.92
C ILE A 341 36.87 1.39 23.35
N PHE A 342 37.81 1.10 24.26
CA PHE A 342 37.54 0.94 25.69
C PHE A 342 38.05 2.17 26.45
N ARG A 343 37.20 2.78 27.28
CA ARG A 343 37.57 3.92 28.13
C ARG A 343 37.34 3.57 29.59
N GLY A 344 38.34 3.87 30.43
CA GLY A 344 38.28 3.59 31.87
C GLY A 344 38.13 2.10 32.25
N CYS A 345 38.41 1.19 31.32
CA CYS A 345 38.31 -0.26 31.49
C CYS A 345 39.64 -0.83 32.02
N THR A 346 39.56 -1.76 32.97
CA THR A 346 40.71 -2.48 33.54
C THR A 346 40.80 -3.91 33.06
N GLU A 347 39.67 -4.52 32.69
CA GLU A 347 39.61 -5.91 32.24
C GLU A 347 38.44 -6.11 31.28
N ILE A 348 38.70 -6.86 30.19
CA ILE A 348 37.72 -7.28 29.20
C ILE A 348 37.81 -8.79 29.08
N LYS A 349 36.68 -9.49 29.27
CA LYS A 349 36.61 -10.95 29.20
C LYS A 349 35.37 -11.42 28.46
N VAL A 350 35.50 -12.49 27.69
CA VAL A 350 34.35 -13.25 27.21
C VAL A 350 34.07 -14.37 28.20
N THR A 351 32.84 -14.42 28.74
CA THR A 351 32.46 -15.41 29.75
C THR A 351 31.07 -15.97 29.47
N GLN A 352 30.76 -17.12 30.07
CA GLN A 352 29.41 -17.64 30.15
C GLN A 352 28.76 -17.17 31.46
N GLY A 353 27.62 -16.52 31.36
CA GLY A 353 26.84 -16.05 32.50
C GLY A 353 25.48 -16.74 32.59
N ASP A 354 24.98 -16.91 33.82
CA ASP A 354 23.57 -17.23 34.04
C ASP A 354 22.73 -15.97 33.83
N VAL A 355 21.85 -16.05 32.84
CA VAL A 355 20.97 -14.96 32.40
C VAL A 355 19.50 -15.32 32.57
N SER A 356 19.20 -16.51 33.09
CA SER A 356 17.83 -17.02 33.22
C SER A 356 17.47 -17.22 34.70
N PRO A 357 16.20 -17.03 35.08
CA PRO A 357 15.70 -17.54 36.36
C PRO A 357 15.62 -19.07 36.41
N VAL A 358 15.80 -19.76 35.27
CA VAL A 358 15.85 -21.23 35.19
C VAL A 358 17.31 -21.68 35.18
N ALA A 359 17.70 -22.42 36.22
CA ALA A 359 19.05 -22.96 36.35
C ALA A 359 19.43 -23.86 35.16
N GLY A 360 20.65 -23.70 34.63
CA GLY A 360 21.23 -24.56 33.60
C GLY A 360 21.31 -23.97 32.19
N PHE A 361 20.94 -22.70 31.99
CA PHE A 361 21.07 -22.01 30.71
C PHE A 361 22.12 -20.89 30.79
N TYR A 362 23.16 -21.02 29.95
CA TYR A 362 24.27 -20.08 29.91
C TYR A 362 24.27 -19.29 28.60
N TYR A 363 24.62 -18.02 28.68
CA TYR A 363 24.76 -17.13 27.53
C TYR A 363 26.16 -16.55 27.49
N TRP A 364 26.77 -16.52 26.31
CA TRP A 364 28.08 -15.90 26.09
C TRP A 364 27.95 -14.38 26.08
N LEU A 365 28.73 -13.72 26.93
CA LEU A 365 28.69 -12.27 27.12
C LEU A 365 30.09 -11.68 27.14
N MET A 366 30.18 -10.40 26.81
CA MET A 366 31.35 -9.58 27.07
C MET A 366 31.20 -8.95 28.46
N ASP A 367 32.15 -9.26 29.33
CA ASP A 367 32.28 -8.69 30.66
C ASP A 367 33.37 -7.62 30.64
N VAL A 368 32.98 -6.39 30.98
CA VAL A 368 33.85 -5.23 31.02
C VAL A 368 33.89 -4.73 32.45
N THR A 369 35.10 -4.67 33.01
CA THR A 369 35.35 -4.13 34.36
C THR A 369 35.98 -2.75 34.25
N GLY A 370 35.45 -1.79 34.99
CA GLY A 370 35.96 -0.43 35.06
C GLY A 370 36.96 -0.24 36.20
N ASN A 371 37.77 0.82 36.11
CA ASN A 371 38.66 1.21 37.21
C ASN A 371 37.84 1.77 38.39
N PRO A 372 37.79 1.10 39.56
CA PRO A 372 37.05 1.59 40.71
C PRO A 372 37.68 2.85 41.31
N ASP A 373 38.97 3.11 41.05
CA ASP A 373 39.73 4.22 41.62
C ASP A 373 39.78 5.46 40.71
N SER A 374 39.03 5.46 39.61
CA SER A 374 38.98 6.55 38.63
C SER A 374 37.62 7.23 38.60
N GLU A 375 37.58 8.53 38.31
CA GLU A 375 36.36 9.25 37.97
C GLU A 375 36.15 9.43 36.46
N GLU A 376 37.05 8.88 35.67
CA GLU A 376 37.00 8.95 34.21
C GLU A 376 35.88 8.10 33.63
N GLU A 377 35.58 8.38 32.36
CA GLU A 377 34.58 7.67 31.60
C GLU A 377 34.83 6.15 31.61
N PHE A 378 33.81 5.39 32.01
CA PHE A 378 33.75 3.94 31.85
C PHE A 378 32.76 3.60 30.72
N SER A 379 33.29 3.23 29.56
CA SER A 379 32.50 2.90 28.38
C SER A 379 33.20 1.91 27.46
N VAL A 380 32.40 1.25 26.64
CA VAL A 380 32.85 0.49 25.48
C VAL A 380 32.11 0.99 24.26
N GLU A 381 32.85 1.29 23.21
CA GLU A 381 32.36 1.58 21.88
C GLU A 381 32.83 0.50 20.93
N PHE A 382 31.95 0.05 20.04
CA PHE A 382 32.27 -1.02 19.11
C PHE A 382 31.57 -0.87 17.75
N THR A 383 32.27 -1.29 16.70
CA THR A 383 31.68 -1.63 15.40
C THR A 383 31.16 -3.07 15.50
N PRO A 384 29.88 -3.32 15.17
CA PRO A 384 29.32 -4.65 15.24
C PRO A 384 29.98 -5.65 14.30
N LEU A 385 30.17 -6.86 14.81
CA LEU A 385 30.83 -7.95 14.09
C LEU A 385 29.86 -9.11 13.84
N ASN A 386 30.17 -9.89 12.82
CA ASN A 386 29.67 -11.24 12.55
C ASN A 386 30.83 -12.23 12.70
N TYR A 387 30.49 -13.45 13.08
CA TYR A 387 31.43 -14.56 13.16
C TYR A 387 30.83 -15.75 12.40
N ASP A 388 31.57 -16.23 11.41
CA ASP A 388 31.20 -17.45 10.69
C ASP A 388 31.87 -18.65 11.36
N GLU A 389 31.07 -19.50 12.00
CA GLU A 389 31.57 -20.70 12.69
C GLU A 389 32.20 -21.73 11.75
N ALA A 390 31.81 -21.75 10.47
CA ALA A 390 32.29 -22.72 9.49
C ALA A 390 33.69 -22.36 8.98
N THR A 391 33.95 -21.08 8.76
CA THR A 391 35.25 -20.57 8.27
C THR A 391 36.16 -20.11 9.41
N GLY A 392 35.59 -19.74 10.56
CA GLY A 392 36.28 -19.09 11.67
C GLY A 392 36.60 -17.61 11.40
N GLU A 393 35.95 -17.00 10.42
CA GLU A 393 36.22 -15.63 9.98
C GLU A 393 35.34 -14.60 10.70
N VAL A 394 35.93 -13.46 11.05
CA VAL A 394 35.25 -12.30 11.62
C VAL A 394 35.03 -11.27 10.52
N SER A 395 33.83 -10.69 10.46
CA SER A 395 33.51 -9.63 9.49
C SER A 395 32.68 -8.53 10.13
N VAL A 396 32.74 -7.32 9.57
CA VAL A 396 31.91 -6.20 10.02
C VAL A 396 30.47 -6.37 9.54
N VAL A 397 29.51 -6.16 10.42
CA VAL A 397 28.09 -6.17 10.06
C VAL A 397 27.79 -4.92 9.22
N LYS A 398 27.16 -5.15 8.07
CA LYS A 398 26.59 -4.11 7.22
C LYS A 398 25.07 -4.27 7.17
N VAL A 399 24.36 -3.16 7.18
CA VAL A 399 22.90 -3.11 7.17
C VAL A 399 22.42 -2.09 6.13
N PRO A 400 21.21 -2.27 5.57
CA PRO A 400 20.65 -1.29 4.65
C PRO A 400 20.52 0.07 5.33
N PRO A 401 20.73 1.19 4.63
CA PRO A 401 20.37 2.51 5.15
C PRO A 401 18.88 2.55 5.50
N GLY A 402 18.54 3.30 6.55
CA GLY A 402 17.15 3.45 6.98
C GLY A 402 16.99 3.64 8.48
N GLU A 403 15.72 3.76 8.88
CA GLU A 403 15.32 3.95 10.27
C GLU A 403 15.12 2.59 10.97
N TYR A 404 15.73 2.41 12.14
CA TYR A 404 15.65 1.17 12.91
C TYR A 404 15.28 1.45 14.35
N ASN A 405 14.51 0.54 14.95
CA ASN A 405 14.45 0.42 16.41
C ASN A 405 15.69 -0.36 16.88
N LEU A 406 16.53 0.27 17.69
CA LEU A 406 17.65 -0.38 18.36
C LEU A 406 17.16 -1.02 19.67
N TYR A 407 17.45 -2.29 19.82
CA TYR A 407 17.29 -3.06 21.05
C TYR A 407 18.66 -3.56 21.50
N MET A 408 18.87 -3.62 22.82
CA MET A 408 20.13 -4.12 23.35
C MET A 408 19.94 -5.03 24.54
N GLY A 409 20.80 -6.04 24.59
CA GLY A 409 20.95 -6.98 25.68
C GLY A 409 22.10 -6.55 26.60
N PHE A 410 21.83 -6.11 27.84
CA PHE A 410 22.89 -5.86 28.82
C PHE A 410 22.45 -6.10 30.27
N ARG A 411 23.42 -6.23 31.16
CA ARG A 411 23.30 -6.31 32.62
C ARG A 411 24.43 -5.50 33.25
N SER A 412 24.18 -4.92 34.41
CA SER A 412 25.19 -4.18 35.15
C SER A 412 25.13 -4.55 36.63
N LEU A 413 26.29 -4.62 37.28
CA LEU A 413 26.44 -4.86 38.72
C LEU A 413 27.00 -3.59 39.37
N GLY A 414 26.41 -3.18 40.50
CA GLY A 414 26.79 -1.94 41.21
C GLY A 414 25.94 -0.72 40.84
N HIS A 415 25.42 -0.66 39.61
CA HIS A 415 24.45 0.36 39.21
C HIS A 415 23.55 -0.06 38.04
N PRO A 416 22.23 0.19 38.06
CA PRO A 416 21.33 -0.38 37.06
C PRO A 416 21.21 0.39 35.75
N TYR A 417 21.91 1.51 35.53
CA TYR A 417 21.66 2.38 34.35
C TYR A 417 22.88 2.56 33.43
N VAL A 418 22.63 2.66 32.12
CA VAL A 418 23.59 2.97 31.06
C VAL A 418 23.04 4.01 30.09
N ASP A 419 23.94 4.75 29.43
CA ASP A 419 23.63 5.60 28.28
C ASP A 419 24.10 4.93 27.00
N ILE A 420 23.28 5.02 25.96
CA ILE A 420 23.56 4.42 24.65
C ILE A 420 23.72 5.51 23.61
N TYR A 421 24.80 5.42 22.84
CA TYR A 421 25.05 6.28 21.69
C TYR A 421 25.13 5.40 20.44
N PHE A 422 24.75 6.00 19.32
CA PHE A 422 24.75 5.37 18.01
C PHE A 422 25.29 6.37 17.00
N SER A 423 26.12 5.89 16.06
CA SER A 423 26.54 6.67 14.90
C SER A 423 26.51 5.80 13.66
N SER A 424 25.99 6.34 12.56
CA SER A 424 26.16 5.71 11.25
C SER A 424 27.63 5.76 10.82
N GLY A 425 28.07 4.74 10.07
CA GLY A 425 29.43 4.59 9.59
C GLY A 425 30.39 4.00 10.63
N ASP A 426 31.66 3.83 10.22
CA ASP A 426 32.71 3.24 11.06
C ASP A 426 33.54 4.28 11.82
N ALA A 427 33.22 5.57 11.68
CA ALA A 427 33.93 6.62 12.40
C ALA A 427 33.63 6.55 13.91
N PRO A 428 34.64 6.74 14.79
CA PRO A 428 34.41 6.79 16.22
C PRO A 428 33.38 7.83 16.64
N ILE A 429 32.57 7.49 17.65
CA ILE A 429 31.53 8.40 18.15
C ILE A 429 32.21 9.59 18.84
N ALA A 430 31.87 10.80 18.41
CA ALA A 430 32.44 12.02 18.96
C ALA A 430 32.17 12.15 20.48
N ASP A 431 33.17 12.62 21.24
CA ASP A 431 33.09 12.72 22.71
C ASP A 431 31.96 13.65 23.23
N GLY A 432 31.38 14.49 22.36
CA GLY A 432 30.23 15.36 22.65
C GLY A 432 28.90 14.94 21.98
N ALA A 433 28.83 13.75 21.37
CA ALA A 433 27.60 13.25 20.75
C ALA A 433 26.47 13.15 21.77
N SER A 434 25.23 13.38 21.34
CA SER A 434 24.06 13.14 22.18
C SER A 434 23.74 11.64 22.23
N PRO A 435 23.40 11.08 23.40
CA PRO A 435 22.96 9.69 23.50
C PRO A 435 21.60 9.53 22.83
N VAL A 436 21.38 8.35 22.23
CA VAL A 436 20.06 7.93 21.71
C VAL A 436 19.10 7.72 22.87
N ALA A 437 19.59 7.17 23.99
CA ALA A 437 18.81 7.01 25.19
C ALA A 437 19.70 7.07 26.44
N THR A 438 19.15 7.65 27.50
CA THR A 438 19.83 7.85 28.78
C THR A 438 19.17 7.07 29.90
N GLU A 439 19.94 6.74 30.93
CA GLU A 439 19.46 6.08 32.14
C GLU A 439 18.71 4.75 31.89
N ILE A 440 19.10 3.98 30.87
CA ILE A 440 18.37 2.77 30.48
C ILE A 440 18.55 1.67 31.55
N PRO A 441 17.47 1.08 32.10
CA PRO A 441 17.56 0.04 33.13
C PRO A 441 18.14 -1.30 32.63
N ALA A 442 19.40 -1.58 32.97
CA ALA A 442 20.12 -2.83 32.68
C ALA A 442 19.47 -4.09 33.28
N ALA A 443 18.65 -3.98 34.32
CA ALA A 443 17.94 -5.13 34.88
C ALA A 443 16.77 -5.59 33.98
N GLN A 444 16.25 -4.70 33.14
CA GLN A 444 15.14 -4.98 32.23
C GLN A 444 15.60 -5.32 30.80
N SER A 445 16.90 -5.23 30.51
CA SER A 445 17.43 -5.45 29.16
C SER A 445 18.21 -6.75 29.02
N THR A 446 17.92 -7.78 29.83
CA THR A 446 18.62 -9.07 29.68
C THR A 446 18.06 -9.84 28.47
N PRO A 447 18.75 -10.88 27.96
CA PRO A 447 18.20 -11.77 26.93
C PRO A 447 16.88 -12.44 27.34
N TRP A 448 16.47 -12.34 28.62
CA TRP A 448 15.28 -12.92 29.22
C TRP A 448 14.19 -11.92 29.67
N ASN A 449 14.52 -10.64 29.89
CA ASN A 449 13.53 -9.60 30.24
C ASN A 449 13.17 -8.82 28.97
N TYR A 450 12.23 -9.39 28.22
CA TYR A 450 11.86 -8.94 26.88
C TYR A 450 10.89 -7.76 26.89
N ASP A 451 10.91 -6.98 25.82
CA ASP A 451 9.70 -6.36 25.30
C ASP A 451 8.78 -7.45 24.72
N ARG A 452 8.00 -8.09 25.60
CA ARG A 452 7.07 -9.18 25.22
C ARG A 452 5.90 -8.70 24.35
N VAL A 453 5.72 -7.39 24.20
CA VAL A 453 4.63 -6.82 23.41
C VAL A 453 4.98 -6.89 21.93
N ASN A 454 6.23 -6.59 21.58
CA ASN A 454 6.68 -6.50 20.18
C ASN A 454 7.32 -7.79 19.63
N GLU A 455 7.53 -8.80 20.48
CA GLU A 455 8.05 -10.12 20.09
C GLU A 455 6.93 -11.16 19.92
N THR A 456 6.48 -11.35 18.68
CA THR A 456 5.29 -12.15 18.34
C THR A 456 5.57 -13.64 18.14
N ASP A 457 6.82 -14.05 17.85
CA ASP A 457 7.17 -15.46 17.59
C ASP A 457 7.24 -16.31 18.88
N PRO A 458 6.38 -17.33 19.04
CA PRO A 458 6.34 -18.17 20.23
C PRO A 458 7.53 -19.15 20.40
N ASN A 459 8.25 -19.48 19.33
CA ASN A 459 9.40 -20.40 19.32
C ASN A 459 10.73 -19.68 19.63
N ILE A 460 10.86 -18.41 19.23
CA ILE A 460 12.04 -17.57 19.49
C ILE A 460 12.08 -17.06 20.95
N ARG A 461 10.90 -16.96 21.60
CA ARG A 461 10.62 -16.39 22.93
C ARG A 461 11.36 -16.98 24.14
N ARG A 462 12.14 -18.05 23.99
CA ARG A 462 12.80 -18.67 25.15
C ARG A 462 14.23 -18.18 25.37
N TRP A 463 15.03 -17.98 24.30
CA TRP A 463 16.49 -17.78 24.44
C TRP A 463 17.13 -16.81 23.43
N ASN A 464 16.37 -16.24 22.49
CA ASN A 464 16.90 -15.38 21.42
C ASN A 464 16.11 -14.06 21.29
N GLY A 465 15.96 -13.35 22.40
CA GLY A 465 15.18 -12.11 22.52
C GLY A 465 15.77 -10.89 21.82
N LEU A 466 14.97 -9.86 21.54
CA LEU A 466 15.42 -8.55 21.04
C LEU A 466 16.31 -7.83 22.05
N GLY A 467 16.06 -8.00 23.35
CA GLY A 467 16.62 -7.18 24.44
C GLY A 467 15.65 -6.07 24.86
N GLY A 468 16.15 -5.08 25.60
CA GLY A 468 15.36 -3.88 25.95
C GLY A 468 15.38 -2.87 24.81
N LEU A 469 14.23 -2.23 24.52
CA LEU A 469 14.15 -1.14 23.55
C LEU A 469 15.03 0.03 24.03
N VAL A 470 15.96 0.44 23.17
CA VAL A 470 16.81 1.61 23.40
C VAL A 470 16.14 2.84 22.80
N GLY A 471 15.78 2.79 21.53
CA GLY A 471 15.17 3.90 20.81
C GLY A 471 15.32 3.77 19.29
N VAL A 472 14.84 4.79 18.57
CA VAL A 472 14.96 4.88 17.12
C VAL A 472 16.34 5.40 16.74
N VAL A 473 16.98 4.78 15.75
CA VAL A 473 18.29 5.15 15.20
C VAL A 473 18.23 5.20 13.68
N GLN A 474 19.08 6.03 13.08
CA GLN A 474 19.17 6.18 11.63
C GLN A 474 20.53 5.67 11.13
N VAL A 475 20.50 4.74 10.18
CA VAL A 475 21.67 4.38 9.38
C VAL A 475 21.63 5.19 8.10
N GLU A 476 22.66 5.99 7.88
CA GLU A 476 22.81 6.88 6.72
C GLU A 476 23.69 6.20 5.65
N GLY A 477 23.37 6.47 4.38
CA GLY A 477 24.10 5.97 3.21
C GLY A 477 23.17 5.73 2.02
N GLU A 478 23.76 5.53 0.85
CA GLU A 478 23.06 5.06 -0.36
C GLU A 478 23.16 3.53 -0.53
N GLU A 479 24.20 2.94 0.06
CA GLU A 479 24.49 1.50 0.06
C GLU A 479 24.55 0.95 1.49
N MET A 480 24.68 -0.38 1.60
CA MET A 480 24.89 -1.09 2.86
C MET A 480 26.01 -0.44 3.68
N SER A 481 25.67 -0.01 4.90
CA SER A 481 26.56 0.74 5.78
C SER A 481 26.74 0.01 7.11
N THR A 482 27.87 0.26 7.76
CA THR A 482 28.06 -0.16 9.15
C THR A 482 27.72 0.99 10.10
N PHE A 483 27.82 0.75 11.40
CA PHE A 483 27.54 1.74 12.42
C PHE A 483 28.37 1.44 13.67
N ARG A 484 28.44 2.38 14.59
CA ARG A 484 29.03 2.18 15.92
C ARG A 484 27.99 2.31 17.02
N ILE A 485 28.13 1.48 18.04
CA ILE A 485 27.37 1.59 19.29
C ILE A 485 28.36 1.87 20.42
N LYS A 486 28.02 2.83 21.27
CA LYS A 486 28.73 3.06 22.53
C LYS A 486 27.80 2.87 23.71
N VAL A 487 28.23 2.02 24.65
CA VAL A 487 27.55 1.78 25.91
C VAL A 487 28.38 2.42 27.01
N LYS A 488 27.82 3.45 27.65
CA LYS A 488 28.47 4.22 28.70
C LYS A 488 27.77 3.97 30.03
N PHE A 489 28.57 3.75 31.07
CA PHE A 489 28.04 3.62 32.42
C PHE A 489 27.49 4.97 32.91
N ASN A 490 26.20 5.01 33.26
CA ASN A 490 25.47 6.28 33.43
C ASN A 490 25.63 6.95 34.82
N LYS A 491 25.97 6.22 35.91
CA LYS A 491 26.05 6.85 37.26
C LYS A 491 27.47 7.03 37.79
N VAL A 492 27.66 8.15 38.49
CA VAL A 492 28.64 8.47 39.56
C VAL A 492 29.88 7.61 39.42
N MET A 493 30.81 8.13 38.63
CA MET A 493 32.19 7.69 38.59
C MET A 493 32.90 7.98 39.92
N ALA A 494 32.24 7.83 41.08
CA ALA A 494 32.91 8.01 42.36
C ALA A 494 33.91 6.89 42.58
N ILE A 495 35.03 7.28 43.15
CA ILE A 495 36.04 6.35 43.65
C ILE A 495 35.39 5.34 44.60
N GLY A 496 35.68 4.06 44.39
CA GLY A 496 35.18 2.92 45.16
C GLY A 496 33.87 2.31 44.66
N ALA A 497 33.26 2.83 43.59
CA ALA A 497 32.07 2.21 43.01
C ALA A 497 32.41 0.90 42.27
N VAL A 498 31.52 -0.11 42.39
CA VAL A 498 31.62 -1.32 41.57
C VAL A 498 31.20 -0.98 40.14
N LYS A 499 32.17 -1.01 39.22
CA LYS A 499 31.98 -0.73 37.80
C LYS A 499 32.12 -2.02 37.00
N ARG A 500 30.99 -2.65 36.69
CA ARG A 500 30.98 -3.86 35.87
C ARG A 500 29.77 -3.89 34.95
N MET A 501 30.04 -4.07 33.66
CA MET A 501 29.06 -4.10 32.60
C MET A 501 29.14 -5.43 31.85
N GLN A 502 28.00 -6.05 31.61
CA GLN A 502 27.87 -7.32 30.90
C GLN A 502 26.98 -7.07 29.67
N ILE A 503 27.56 -7.21 28.48
CA ILE A 503 26.87 -6.93 27.22
C ILE A 503 26.68 -8.25 26.47
N TYR A 504 25.43 -8.53 26.08
CA TYR A 504 25.04 -9.79 25.47
C TYR A 504 24.97 -9.67 23.95
N HIS A 505 24.15 -8.75 23.46
CA HIS A 505 23.81 -8.62 22.05
C HIS A 505 23.23 -7.24 21.76
N TRP A 506 23.09 -6.92 20.49
CA TRP A 506 22.26 -5.82 20.00
C TRP A 506 21.37 -6.35 18.87
N THR A 507 20.24 -5.68 18.64
CA THR A 507 19.31 -6.02 17.57
C THR A 507 18.78 -4.74 16.94
N LEU A 508 18.82 -4.64 15.61
CA LEU A 508 18.11 -3.63 14.85
C LEU A 508 16.85 -4.26 14.25
N LYS A 509 15.71 -3.59 14.43
CA LYS A 509 14.45 -3.94 13.77
C LYS A 509 14.04 -2.79 12.85
N PRO A 510 13.94 -2.99 11.52
CA PRO A 510 13.51 -1.93 10.61
C PRO A 510 12.15 -1.37 11.04
N THR A 511 11.99 -0.05 10.99
CA THR A 511 10.67 0.58 11.24
C THR A 511 9.84 0.60 9.94
N ALA A 512 8.57 1.01 10.04
CA ALA A 512 7.73 1.23 8.86
C ALA A 512 8.28 2.30 7.88
N ASN A 513 9.25 3.11 8.33
CA ASN A 513 9.91 4.14 7.50
C ASN A 513 11.17 3.63 6.79
N ASN A 514 11.54 2.36 6.97
CA ASN A 514 12.76 1.80 6.43
C ASN A 514 12.52 1.21 5.03
N TYR A 515 12.93 1.97 4.02
CA TYR A 515 12.72 1.65 2.60
C TYR A 515 13.98 1.19 1.92
#